data_AF-A0A245ZGX4-F1
#
_entry.id   AF-A0A245ZGX4-F1
#
_cell.length_a   1.000
_cell.length_b   1.000
_cell.length_c   1.000
_cell.angle_alpha   90.00
_cell.angle_beta   90.00
_cell.angle_gamma   90.00
#
_symmetry.space_group_name_H-M   'P 1'
#
loop_
_entity.id
_entity.type
_entity.pdbx_description
1 polymer ?
#
loop_
_entity_poly.entity_id
_entity_poly.type
_entity_poly.pdbx_seq_one_letter_code
_entity_poly.pdbx_strand_id
1 'polypeptide(L)'
;MTQPWWHNPGDSRWAIFVRLSLAFVFVLEGYQKLILPDVLGAGRFAKIGIPLPELMGPLVGVVELACGLLILAGLFARVAALPLIVIMLVAIISTKVPILLGHDFLLFRVRNLDRYGFLSMTHETRTDFAMLMESIFILLAGPGRWSLDARRWRP
;
A
#
# COMPACT_ATOMS: atom_id res chain seq x y z
N MET A 1 6.52 6.03 33.07
CA MET A 1 7.37 6.15 31.86
C MET A 1 6.44 6.30 30.67
N THR A 2 6.55 7.39 29.91
CA THR A 2 5.82 7.54 28.65
C THR A 2 6.38 6.53 27.65
N GLN A 3 5.53 5.63 27.15
CA GLN A 3 5.93 4.67 26.11
C GLN A 3 6.45 5.44 24.87
N PRO A 4 7.54 5.00 24.23
CA PRO A 4 8.01 5.60 22.99
C PRO A 4 6.92 5.58 21.92
N TRP A 5 6.86 6.60 21.06
CA TRP A 5 5.80 6.72 20.04
C TRP A 5 5.64 5.48 19.15
N TRP A 6 6.76 4.86 18.76
CA TRP A 6 6.78 3.61 17.99
C TRP A 6 6.15 2.43 18.72
N HIS A 7 6.22 2.42 20.05
CA HIS A 7 5.62 1.40 20.91
C HIS A 7 4.23 1.76 21.43
N ASN A 8 3.68 2.89 20.97
CA ASN A 8 2.34 3.30 21.36
C ASN A 8 1.30 2.77 20.34
N PRO A 9 0.45 1.80 20.72
CA PRO A 9 -0.57 1.24 19.83
C PRO A 9 -1.72 2.23 19.54
N GLY A 10 -1.83 3.33 20.30
CA GLY A 10 -2.93 4.28 20.20
C GLY A 10 -4.24 3.77 20.80
N ASP A 11 -5.17 4.68 21.13
CA ASP A 11 -6.43 4.39 21.83
C ASP A 11 -7.67 4.29 20.95
N SER A 12 -7.51 4.40 19.62
CA SER A 12 -8.64 4.29 18.71
C SER A 12 -9.32 2.92 18.81
N ARG A 13 -10.61 2.93 19.19
CA ARG A 13 -11.45 1.72 19.26
C ARG A 13 -11.75 1.16 17.87
N TRP A 14 -11.87 2.04 16.87
CA TRP A 14 -12.41 1.70 15.57
C TRP A 14 -11.36 1.66 14.46
N ALA A 15 -10.08 1.85 14.79
CA ALA A 15 -8.95 1.64 13.87
C ALA A 15 -8.90 0.22 13.27
N ILE A 16 -9.63 -0.74 13.85
CA ILE A 16 -9.78 -2.09 13.28
C ILE A 16 -10.41 -2.07 11.88
N PHE A 17 -11.37 -1.16 11.61
CA PHE A 17 -11.99 -1.09 10.28
C PHE A 17 -11.02 -0.58 9.23
N VAL A 18 -10.19 0.40 9.60
CA VAL A 18 -9.09 0.89 8.74
C VAL A 18 -8.09 -0.23 8.48
N ARG A 19 -7.70 -0.97 9.53
CA ARG A 19 -6.80 -2.13 9.38
C ARG A 19 -7.38 -3.21 8.49
N LEU A 20 -8.66 -3.53 8.64
CA LEU A 20 -9.33 -4.55 7.82
C LEU A 20 -9.38 -4.13 6.36
N SER A 21 -9.77 -2.88 6.07
CA SER A 21 -9.77 -2.30 4.72
C SER A 21 -8.38 -2.39 4.11
N LEU A 22 -7.38 -1.81 4.80
CA LEU A 22 -6.01 -1.71 4.32
C LEU A 22 -5.37 -3.09 4.11
N ALA A 23 -5.50 -3.98 5.10
CA ALA A 23 -4.95 -5.32 5.02
C ALA A 23 -5.63 -6.16 3.96
N PHE A 24 -6.95 -6.07 3.79
CA PHE A 24 -7.67 -6.81 2.78
C PHE A 24 -7.12 -6.51 1.38
N VAL A 25 -6.91 -5.23 1.06
CA VAL A 25 -6.36 -4.86 -0.25
C VAL A 25 -4.93 -5.34 -0.40
N PHE A 26 -4.03 -5.05 0.56
CA PHE A 26 -2.62 -5.40 0.42
C PHE A 26 -2.32 -6.89 0.48
N VAL A 27 -3.04 -7.67 1.30
CA VAL A 27 -2.88 -9.12 1.35
C VAL A 27 -3.29 -9.75 0.02
N LEU A 28 -4.43 -9.32 -0.54
CA LEU A 28 -4.91 -9.86 -1.80
C LEU A 28 -4.06 -9.41 -2.99
N GLU A 29 -3.72 -8.14 -3.09
CA GLU A 29 -2.84 -7.61 -4.13
C GLU A 29 -1.45 -8.26 -4.06
N GLY A 30 -0.87 -8.38 -2.87
CA GLY A 30 0.42 -9.03 -2.68
C GLY A 30 0.38 -10.51 -3.09
N TYR A 31 -0.63 -11.25 -2.64
CA TYR A 31 -0.83 -12.65 -3.03
C TYR A 31 -1.03 -12.82 -4.53
N GLN A 32 -1.86 -11.96 -5.15
CA GLN A 32 -2.11 -11.99 -6.58
C GLN A 32 -0.85 -11.73 -7.41
N LYS A 33 0.02 -10.80 -6.98
CA LYS A 33 1.31 -10.55 -7.65
C LYS A 33 2.23 -11.76 -7.64
N LEU A 34 2.14 -12.62 -6.61
CA LEU A 34 2.95 -13.83 -6.48
C LEU A 34 2.40 -15.02 -7.29
N ILE A 35 1.07 -15.17 -7.35
CA ILE A 35 0.44 -16.30 -8.07
C ILE A 35 0.20 -16.02 -9.56
N LEU A 36 0.08 -14.74 -9.94
CA LEU A 36 -0.13 -14.29 -11.32
C LEU A 36 0.98 -13.31 -11.74
N PRO A 37 2.25 -13.73 -11.78
CA PRO A 37 3.39 -12.86 -12.07
C PRO A 37 3.30 -12.23 -13.47
N ASP A 38 2.76 -12.94 -14.46
CA ASP A 38 2.66 -12.43 -15.84
C ASP A 38 1.61 -11.33 -16.00
N VAL A 39 0.55 -11.35 -15.19
CA VAL A 39 -0.61 -10.46 -15.33
C VAL A 39 -0.52 -9.28 -14.37
N LEU A 40 -0.12 -9.54 -13.12
CA LEU A 40 -0.19 -8.57 -12.02
C LEU A 40 1.17 -8.25 -11.40
N GLY A 41 2.13 -9.17 -11.48
CA GLY A 41 3.50 -8.99 -10.98
C GLY A 41 4.47 -8.48 -12.06
N ALA A 42 5.49 -9.27 -12.35
CA ALA A 42 6.58 -8.94 -13.28
C ALA A 42 6.09 -8.48 -14.67
N GLY A 43 5.10 -9.16 -15.26
CA GLY A 43 4.60 -8.79 -16.58
C GLY A 43 3.86 -7.44 -16.61
N ARG A 44 3.17 -7.08 -15.51
CA ARG A 44 2.58 -5.74 -15.35
C ARG A 44 3.65 -4.68 -15.16
N PHE A 45 4.66 -4.97 -14.35
CA PHE A 45 5.75 -4.05 -14.04
C PHE A 45 6.60 -3.76 -15.29
N ALA A 46 6.79 -4.76 -16.15
CA ALA A 46 7.43 -4.60 -17.45
C ALA A 46 6.63 -3.65 -18.37
N LYS A 47 5.30 -3.78 -18.40
CA LYS A 47 4.42 -2.87 -19.17
C LYS A 47 4.46 -1.43 -18.65
N ILE A 48 4.54 -1.26 -17.33
CA ILE A 48 4.66 0.06 -16.70
C ILE A 48 6.04 0.68 -16.94
N GLY A 49 7.10 -0.12 -17.14
CA GLY A 49 8.47 0.38 -17.31
C GLY A 49 9.27 0.42 -16.00
N ILE A 50 8.85 -0.36 -14.99
CA ILE A 50 9.60 -0.49 -13.73
C ILE A 50 10.90 -1.26 -14.00
N PRO A 51 12.07 -0.80 -13.50
CA PRO A 51 13.34 -1.50 -13.70
C PRO A 51 13.33 -2.86 -13.00
N LEU A 52 14.01 -3.85 -13.60
CA LEU A 52 14.09 -5.23 -13.10
C LEU A 52 12.71 -5.82 -12.70
N PRO A 53 11.73 -5.91 -13.62
CA PRO A 53 10.36 -6.35 -13.29
C PRO A 53 10.29 -7.73 -12.62
N GLU A 54 11.17 -8.65 -13.03
CA GLU A 54 11.25 -10.00 -12.49
C GLU A 54 11.70 -10.06 -11.03
N LEU A 55 12.45 -9.05 -10.57
CA LEU A 55 12.86 -8.93 -9.17
C LEU A 55 11.86 -8.06 -8.39
N MET A 56 11.48 -6.91 -8.95
CA MET A 56 10.61 -5.94 -8.28
C MET A 56 9.19 -6.47 -8.08
N GLY A 57 8.63 -7.22 -9.04
CA GLY A 57 7.29 -7.78 -8.95
C GLY A 57 7.10 -8.67 -7.72
N PRO A 58 7.90 -9.75 -7.56
CA PRO A 58 7.87 -10.61 -6.38
C PRO A 58 8.25 -9.87 -5.10
N LEU A 59 9.25 -8.98 -5.14
CA LEU A 59 9.66 -8.21 -3.96
C LEU A 59 8.49 -7.36 -3.41
N VAL A 60 7.83 -6.58 -4.27
CA VAL A 60 6.67 -5.77 -3.89
C VAL A 60 5.54 -6.68 -3.41
N GLY A 61 5.26 -7.79 -4.11
CA GLY A 61 4.22 -8.74 -3.70
C GLY A 61 4.45 -9.33 -2.30
N VAL A 62 5.69 -9.74 -1.98
CA VAL A 62 6.04 -10.25 -0.65
C VAL A 62 5.91 -9.15 0.42
N VAL A 63 6.40 -7.94 0.14
CA VAL A 63 6.34 -6.83 1.10
C VAL A 63 4.89 -6.43 1.38
N GLU A 64 4.05 -6.31 0.35
CA GLU A 64 2.61 -6.02 0.50
C GLU A 64 1.91 -7.10 1.31
N LEU A 65 2.16 -8.37 0.98
CA LEU A 65 1.54 -9.50 1.68
C LEU A 65 1.96 -9.55 3.16
N ALA A 66 3.27 -9.46 3.43
CA ALA A 66 3.80 -9.52 4.79
C ALA A 66 3.33 -8.32 5.63
N CYS A 67 3.42 -7.09 5.10
CA CYS A 67 3.00 -5.89 5.81
C CYS A 67 1.47 -5.86 5.99
N GLY A 68 0.71 -6.30 5.00
CA GLY A 68 -0.75 -6.43 5.09
C GLY A 68 -1.17 -7.38 6.22
N LEU A 69 -0.52 -8.55 6.34
CA LEU A 69 -0.77 -9.49 7.44
C LEU A 69 -0.39 -8.91 8.81
N LEU A 70 0.74 -8.19 8.90
CA LEU A 70 1.16 -7.51 10.12
C LEU A 70 0.16 -6.43 10.55
N ILE A 71 -0.34 -5.61 9.61
CA ILE A 71 -1.38 -4.61 9.88
C ILE A 71 -2.70 -5.27 10.29
N LEU A 72 -3.08 -6.39 9.66
CA LEU A 72 -4.27 -7.14 10.01
C LEU A 72 -4.21 -7.61 11.47
N ALA A 73 -3.09 -8.23 11.85
CA ALA A 73 -2.82 -8.65 13.21
C ALA A 73 -2.69 -7.44 14.17
N GLY A 74 -2.32 -6.27 13.65
CA GLY A 74 -1.97 -5.11 14.45
C GLY A 74 -0.69 -5.35 15.24
N LEU A 75 0.30 -5.98 14.61
CA LEU A 75 1.61 -6.28 15.16
C LEU A 75 2.67 -5.46 14.43
N PHE A 76 3.48 -4.68 15.15
CA PHE A 76 4.44 -3.73 14.57
C PHE A 76 3.82 -2.83 13.49
N ALA A 77 2.56 -2.43 13.69
CA ALA A 77 1.76 -1.88 12.60
C ALA A 77 2.30 -0.53 12.07
N ARG A 78 2.89 0.30 12.95
CA ARG A 78 3.55 1.56 12.54
C ARG A 78 4.74 1.30 11.61
N VAL A 79 5.52 0.25 11.90
CA VAL A 79 6.67 -0.14 11.09
C VAL A 79 6.20 -0.72 9.75
N ALA A 80 5.17 -1.57 9.78
CA ALA A 80 4.58 -2.16 8.57
C ALA A 80 3.90 -1.11 7.65
N ALA A 81 3.42 0.01 8.20
CA ALA A 81 2.82 1.08 7.40
C ALA A 81 3.85 1.84 6.54
N LEU A 82 5.11 1.96 6.97
CA LEU A 82 6.16 2.67 6.23
C LEU A 82 6.42 2.10 4.82
N PRO A 83 6.71 0.80 4.65
CA PRO A 83 6.93 0.24 3.31
C PRO A 83 5.67 0.34 2.44
N LEU A 84 4.47 0.19 3.02
CA LEU A 84 3.22 0.34 2.27
C LEU A 84 3.03 1.76 1.76
N ILE A 85 3.36 2.79 2.56
CA ILE A 85 3.35 4.19 2.12
C ILE A 85 4.30 4.38 0.93
N VAL A 86 5.52 3.85 1.02
CA VAL A 86 6.51 3.96 -0.07
C VAL A 86 5.98 3.29 -1.35
N ILE A 87 5.42 2.09 -1.24
CA ILE A 87 4.85 1.36 -2.39
C ILE A 87 3.69 2.16 -3.01
N MET A 88 2.80 2.74 -2.21
CA MET A 88 1.70 3.57 -2.72
C MET A 88 2.19 4.84 -3.41
N LEU A 89 3.20 5.51 -2.85
CA LEU A 89 3.80 6.69 -3.49
C LEU A 89 4.42 6.33 -4.84
N VAL A 90 5.19 5.25 -4.90
CA VAL A 90 5.78 4.76 -6.16
C VAL A 90 4.69 4.36 -7.15
N ALA A 91 3.63 3.68 -6.70
CA ALA A 91 2.51 3.28 -7.56
C ALA A 91 1.76 4.49 -8.14
N ILE A 92 1.50 5.52 -7.33
CA ILE A 92 0.83 6.75 -7.77
C ILE A 92 1.70 7.49 -8.81
N ILE A 93 2.99 7.67 -8.52
CA ILE A 93 3.92 8.36 -9.42
C ILE A 93 4.09 7.58 -10.73
N SER A 94 4.26 6.26 -10.65
CA SER A 94 4.54 5.43 -11.83
C SER A 94 3.32 5.18 -12.72
N THR A 95 2.10 5.16 -12.17
CA THR A 95 0.92 4.79 -12.95
C THR A 95 -0.06 5.93 -13.17
N LYS A 96 -0.21 6.84 -12.21
CA LYS A 96 -1.28 7.85 -12.24
C LYS A 96 -0.82 9.17 -12.83
N VAL A 97 0.45 9.55 -12.63
CA VAL A 97 1.04 10.74 -13.28
C VAL A 97 1.04 10.60 -14.82
N PRO A 98 1.44 9.46 -15.43
CA PRO A 98 1.27 9.26 -16.87
C PRO A 98 -0.19 9.38 -17.33
N ILE A 99 -1.16 8.87 -16.56
CA ILE A 99 -2.60 8.96 -16.90
C ILE A 99 -3.10 10.42 -16.85
N LEU A 100 -2.60 11.21 -15.89
CA LEU A 100 -2.91 12.64 -15.82
C LEU A 100 -2.38 13.39 -17.04
N LEU A 101 -1.14 13.09 -17.43
CA LEU A 101 -0.43 13.74 -18.52
C LEU A 101 -0.87 13.24 -19.90
N GLY A 102 -1.45 12.03 -19.99
CA GLY A 102 -1.87 11.40 -21.23
C GLY A 102 -0.72 10.93 -22.13
N HIS A 103 0.51 10.91 -21.61
CA HIS A 103 1.70 10.45 -22.30
C HIS A 103 2.67 9.79 -21.32
N ASP A 104 3.67 9.08 -21.86
CA ASP A 104 4.73 8.45 -21.07
C ASP A 104 5.48 9.50 -20.24
N PHE A 105 5.76 9.19 -18.98
CA PHE A 105 6.38 10.12 -18.05
C PHE A 105 7.61 9.47 -17.40
N LEU A 106 8.76 10.12 -17.55
CA LEU A 106 10.07 9.60 -17.12
C LEU A 106 10.36 8.22 -17.74
N LEU A 107 10.42 7.19 -16.90
CA LEU A 107 10.62 5.78 -17.28
C LEU A 107 9.30 5.01 -17.37
N PHE A 108 8.17 5.66 -17.05
CA PHE A 108 6.89 4.99 -16.91
C PHE A 108 6.00 5.18 -18.13
N ARG A 109 5.43 4.07 -18.59
CA ARG A 109 4.53 4.05 -19.75
C ARG A 109 3.09 4.23 -19.32
N VAL A 110 2.36 5.02 -20.10
CA VAL A 110 0.94 5.25 -19.86
C VAL A 110 0.13 3.98 -20.20
N ARG A 111 -0.84 3.63 -19.35
CA ARG A 111 -1.79 2.55 -19.64
C ARG A 111 -2.83 3.04 -20.64
N ASN A 112 -3.17 2.23 -21.64
CA ASN A 112 -4.28 2.52 -22.55
C ASN A 112 -5.61 2.68 -21.78
N LEU A 113 -6.16 3.89 -21.80
CA LEU A 113 -7.48 4.25 -21.29
C LEU A 113 -8.31 4.91 -22.40
N ASP A 114 -9.64 4.81 -22.30
CA ASP A 114 -10.57 5.45 -23.24
C ASP A 114 -10.46 6.99 -23.23
N ARG A 115 -10.11 7.55 -22.07
CA ARG A 115 -9.92 8.99 -21.89
C ARG A 115 -8.84 9.27 -20.86
N TYR A 116 -7.99 10.26 -21.15
CA TYR A 116 -6.96 10.75 -20.24
C TYR A 116 -7.33 12.11 -19.63
N GLY A 117 -6.56 12.52 -18.63
CA GLY A 117 -6.72 13.79 -17.93
C GLY A 117 -7.15 13.63 -16.48
N PHE A 118 -7.44 14.77 -15.84
CA PHE A 118 -7.64 14.85 -14.40
C PHE A 118 -8.80 13.97 -13.88
N LEU A 119 -9.93 13.92 -14.59
CA LEU A 119 -11.08 13.12 -14.16
C LEU A 119 -10.81 11.61 -14.25
N SER A 120 -10.11 11.15 -15.29
CA SER A 120 -9.72 9.75 -15.43
C SER A 120 -8.67 9.36 -14.38
N MET A 121 -7.67 10.23 -14.18
CA MET A 121 -6.67 10.01 -13.14
C MET A 121 -7.30 9.93 -11.76
N THR A 122 -8.18 10.86 -11.41
CA THR A 122 -8.85 10.84 -10.10
C THR A 122 -9.70 9.59 -9.94
N HIS A 123 -10.44 9.15 -10.97
CA HIS A 123 -11.23 7.92 -10.93
C HIS A 123 -10.39 6.67 -10.69
N GLU A 124 -9.25 6.56 -11.36
CA GLU A 124 -8.32 5.45 -11.23
C GLU A 124 -7.53 5.48 -9.91
N THR A 125 -7.25 6.66 -9.36
CA THR A 125 -6.39 6.84 -8.16
C THR A 125 -7.14 6.66 -6.85
N ARG A 126 -8.48 6.57 -6.86
CA ARG A 126 -9.31 6.54 -5.64
C ARG A 126 -8.84 5.50 -4.62
N THR A 127 -8.54 4.29 -5.09
CA THR A 127 -8.06 3.19 -4.25
C THR A 127 -6.65 3.44 -3.72
N ASP A 128 -5.73 3.90 -4.57
CA ASP A 128 -4.35 4.19 -4.18
C ASP A 128 -4.28 5.32 -3.14
N PHE A 129 -5.09 6.37 -3.34
CA PHE A 129 -5.20 7.48 -2.40
C PHE A 129 -5.79 7.05 -1.07
N ALA A 130 -6.85 6.23 -1.08
CA ALA A 130 -7.44 5.68 0.14
C ALA A 130 -6.40 4.84 0.91
N MET A 131 -5.72 3.90 0.25
CA MET A 131 -4.68 3.07 0.87
C MET A 131 -3.51 3.89 1.44
N LEU A 132 -3.09 4.94 0.73
CA LEU A 132 -2.06 5.86 1.22
C LEU A 132 -2.51 6.58 2.50
N MET A 133 -3.74 7.12 2.51
CA MET A 133 -4.29 7.81 3.67
C MET A 133 -4.50 6.86 4.87
N GLU A 134 -5.00 5.65 4.62
CA GLU A 134 -5.16 4.61 5.64
C GLU A 134 -3.80 4.19 6.23
N SER A 135 -2.77 4.05 5.40
CA SER A 135 -1.42 3.72 5.86
C SER A 135 -0.82 4.85 6.71
N ILE A 136 -1.00 6.11 6.29
CA ILE A 136 -0.59 7.29 7.08
C ILE A 136 -1.35 7.35 8.40
N PHE A 137 -2.66 7.04 8.39
CA PHE A 137 -3.45 6.96 9.61
C PHE A 137 -2.88 5.92 10.58
N ILE A 138 -2.54 4.72 10.12
CA ILE A 138 -1.93 3.69 10.98
C ILE A 138 -0.56 4.14 11.49
N LEU A 139 0.26 4.79 10.65
CA LEU A 139 1.56 5.32 11.06
C LEU A 139 1.44 6.37 12.16
N LEU A 140 0.47 7.29 12.07
CA LEU A 140 0.30 8.41 13.01
C LEU A 140 -0.50 8.03 14.26
N ALA A 141 -1.67 7.42 14.09
CA ALA A 141 -2.58 7.08 15.18
C ALA A 141 -2.23 5.76 15.87
N GLY A 142 -1.58 4.83 15.15
CA GLY A 142 -1.32 3.47 15.62
C GLY A 142 -2.46 2.48 15.31
N PRO A 143 -2.25 1.17 15.57
CA PRO A 143 -3.18 0.09 15.21
C PRO A 143 -4.45 -0.01 16.08
N GLY A 144 -4.57 0.79 17.13
CA GLY A 144 -5.74 0.90 18.00
C GLY A 144 -5.84 -0.18 19.08
N ARG A 145 -6.96 -0.16 19.83
CA ARG A 145 -7.17 -0.99 21.04
C ARG A 145 -7.22 -2.49 20.77
N TRP A 146 -7.68 -2.89 19.59
CA TRP A 146 -7.88 -4.29 19.20
C TRP A 146 -6.65 -4.88 18.49
N SER A 147 -5.46 -4.34 18.76
CA SER A 147 -4.21 -4.77 18.12
C SER A 147 -3.43 -5.73 19.03
N LEU A 148 -2.58 -6.56 18.44
CA LEU A 148 -1.62 -7.34 19.23
C LEU A 148 -0.60 -6.43 19.91
N ASP A 149 -0.22 -5.31 19.28
CA ASP A 149 0.61 -4.26 19.90
C ASP A 149 -0.06 -3.72 21.19
N ALA A 150 -1.38 -3.53 21.18
CA ALA A 150 -2.14 -3.15 22.37
C ALA A 150 -2.06 -4.19 23.48
N ARG A 151 -2.10 -5.49 23.17
CA ARG A 151 -1.95 -6.53 24.19
C ARG A 151 -0.52 -6.67 24.70
N ARG A 152 0.47 -6.34 23.85
CA ARG A 152 1.89 -6.49 24.17
C ARG A 152 2.46 -5.31 24.94
N TRP A 153 2.00 -4.09 24.66
CA TRP A 153 2.62 -2.84 25.13
C TRP A 153 1.73 -1.95 25.98
N ARG A 154 0.43 -2.26 26.14
CA ARG A 154 -0.39 -1.58 27.15
C ARG A 154 -0.06 -2.11 28.54
N PRO A 155 0.15 -1.22 29.52
CA PRO A 155 0.30 -1.60 30.92
C PRO A 155 -0.98 -2.19 31.50
#